data_AF-A0AA86SQ94-F1
#
_entry.id   AF-A0AA86SQ94-F1
#
_cell.length_a   1.000
_cell.length_b   1.000
_cell.length_c   1.000
_cell.angle_alpha   90.00
_cell.angle_beta   90.00
_cell.angle_gamma   90.00
#
_symmetry.space_group_name_H-M   'P 1'
#
loop_
_entity.id
_entity.type
_entity.pdbx_description
1 polymer ?
#
loop_
_entity_poly.entity_id
_entity_poly.type
_entity_poly.pdbx_seq_one_letter_code
_entity_poly.pdbx_strand_id
1 'polypeptide(L)'
;MDIKRWPQESRQIVRCSPTCRFEGYQDTLYVQAHKQFYESCIVSGTIDFIFGDAAVVFRNRIMVVRKPNDNQQNMVTTQGREDKQQATRNCAPKCTIKPDDKLVPIKDKIGSYLGRPWKEFSRTIVMESEIGDFIHPDGWTAWNGDFALKTLYYAEYGNTGPGATTNMR
;
A
#
# COMPACT_ATOMS: atom_id res chain seq x y z
N MET A 1 -11.08 -4.19 -17.47
CA MET A 1 -11.00 -5.49 -16.76
C MET A 1 -12.18 -5.53 -15.80
N ASP A 2 -13.08 -6.51 -15.91
CA ASP A 2 -14.44 -6.38 -15.37
C ASP A 2 -14.55 -6.90 -13.92
N ILE A 3 -14.48 -5.99 -12.94
CA ILE A 3 -14.49 -6.32 -11.49
C ILE A 3 -15.94 -6.56 -11.01
N LYS A 4 -16.67 -7.45 -11.70
CA LYS A 4 -18.00 -7.90 -11.28
C LYS A 4 -17.89 -8.70 -9.99
N ARG A 5 -18.75 -8.31 -9.03
CA ARG A 5 -19.01 -8.90 -7.70
C ARG A 5 -18.17 -10.14 -7.35
N TRP A 6 -17.19 -9.96 -6.47
CA TRP A 6 -16.56 -11.07 -5.74
C TRP A 6 -17.67 -11.90 -5.07
N PRO A 7 -17.72 -13.25 -5.24
CA PRO A 7 -18.79 -14.06 -4.70
C PRO A 7 -18.94 -13.87 -3.19
N GLN A 8 -20.17 -13.60 -2.73
CA GLN A 8 -20.45 -13.39 -1.30
C GLN A 8 -20.32 -14.68 -0.46
N GLU A 9 -20.22 -15.84 -1.13
CA GLU A 9 -20.34 -17.18 -0.54
C GLU A 9 -19.00 -17.80 -0.09
N SER A 10 -17.85 -17.16 -0.35
CA SER A 10 -16.55 -17.68 0.08
C SER A 10 -16.37 -17.56 1.60
N ARG A 11 -16.70 -18.63 2.33
CA ARG A 11 -16.84 -18.76 3.80
C ARG A 11 -15.63 -18.37 4.68
N GLN A 12 -14.55 -17.81 4.12
CA GLN A 12 -13.34 -17.38 4.82
C GLN A 12 -12.77 -16.10 4.19
N ILE A 13 -13.47 -14.97 4.36
CA ILE A 13 -12.89 -13.63 4.15
C ILE A 13 -13.09 -12.84 5.44
N VAL A 14 -11.99 -12.38 6.03
CA VAL A 14 -12.06 -11.38 7.11
C VAL A 14 -12.49 -10.06 6.49
N ARG A 15 -13.68 -9.56 6.86
CA ARG A 15 -14.21 -8.28 6.40
C ARG A 15 -14.07 -7.24 7.50
N CYS A 16 -13.45 -6.11 7.19
CA CYS A 16 -13.51 -4.94 8.04
C CYS A 16 -14.85 -4.20 7.83
N SER A 17 -15.37 -3.58 8.90
CA SER A 17 -16.57 -2.74 8.78
C SER A 17 -16.22 -1.43 8.07
N PRO A 18 -17.15 -0.84 7.29
CA PRO A 18 -17.16 0.60 7.06
C PRO A 18 -16.97 1.35 8.38
N THR A 19 -16.31 2.52 8.31
CA THR A 19 -15.95 3.41 9.43
C THR A 19 -14.84 2.95 10.40
N CYS A 20 -14.26 1.75 10.24
CA CYS A 20 -13.06 1.38 11.00
C CYS A 20 -11.85 2.29 10.67
N ARG A 21 -11.09 2.66 11.71
CA ARG A 21 -9.88 3.50 11.62
C ARG A 21 -8.70 2.76 12.27
N PHE A 22 -7.61 2.59 11.53
CA PHE A 22 -6.37 1.97 12.00
C PHE A 22 -5.29 3.06 12.04
N GLU A 23 -4.85 3.45 13.23
CA GLU A 23 -3.93 4.59 13.41
C GLU A 23 -2.71 4.19 14.24
N GLY A 24 -1.53 4.41 13.67
CA GLY A 24 -0.25 4.18 14.32
C GLY A 24 0.85 5.00 13.64
N TYR A 25 2.07 4.48 13.66
CA TYR A 25 3.21 5.01 12.90
C TYR A 25 3.81 3.87 12.09
N GLN A 26 4.90 3.27 12.55
CA GLN A 26 5.42 2.03 11.99
C GLN A 26 4.43 0.85 12.21
N ASP A 27 4.40 -0.10 11.28
CA ASP A 27 3.73 -1.42 11.40
C ASP A 27 2.24 -1.35 11.82
N THR A 28 1.51 -0.31 11.37
CA THR A 28 0.15 0.00 11.85
C THR A 28 -0.88 -1.10 11.58
N LEU A 29 -0.84 -1.74 10.40
CA LEU A 29 -1.82 -2.77 10.00
C LEU A 29 -1.14 -4.02 9.46
N TYR A 30 -1.01 -5.03 10.32
CA TYR A 30 -0.49 -6.35 9.95
C TYR A 30 -1.58 -7.19 9.25
N VAL A 31 -1.63 -7.11 7.92
CA VAL A 31 -2.43 -8.02 7.07
C VAL A 31 -1.75 -9.37 6.93
N GLN A 32 -1.62 -10.07 8.07
CA GLN A 32 -0.71 -11.22 8.24
C GLN A 32 -0.89 -12.33 7.19
N ALA A 33 -2.11 -12.87 7.04
CA ALA A 33 -2.38 -14.07 6.23
C ALA A 33 -3.84 -14.18 5.78
N HIS A 34 -4.14 -15.21 4.97
CA HIS A 34 -5.47 -15.56 4.46
C HIS A 34 -6.12 -14.46 3.59
N LYS A 35 -7.43 -14.55 3.35
CA LYS A 35 -8.18 -13.63 2.47
C LYS A 35 -8.81 -12.52 3.31
N GLN A 36 -8.54 -11.27 2.97
CA GLN A 36 -8.97 -10.11 3.75
C GLN A 36 -9.59 -9.04 2.84
N PHE A 37 -10.60 -8.34 3.35
CA PHE A 37 -11.30 -7.29 2.60
C PHE A 37 -11.61 -6.08 3.50
N TYR A 38 -11.11 -4.92 3.09
CA TYR A 38 -11.28 -3.66 3.80
C TYR A 38 -12.00 -2.66 2.90
N GLU A 39 -13.15 -2.14 3.35
CA GLU A 39 -14.00 -1.24 2.55
C GLU A 39 -14.45 -0.06 3.41
N SER A 40 -14.28 1.16 2.90
CA SER A 40 -14.65 2.41 3.60
C SER A 40 -13.99 2.57 4.98
N CYS A 41 -12.73 2.14 5.11
CA CYS A 41 -11.89 2.30 6.30
C CYS A 41 -10.90 3.49 6.14
N ILE A 42 -10.23 3.86 7.23
CA ILE A 42 -9.03 4.72 7.20
C ILE A 42 -7.84 3.93 7.76
N VAL A 43 -6.68 4.04 7.13
CA VAL A 43 -5.40 3.54 7.67
C VAL A 43 -4.39 4.69 7.67
N SER A 44 -3.72 4.95 8.79
CA SER A 44 -2.67 5.98 8.88
C SER A 44 -1.42 5.48 9.59
N GLY A 45 -0.25 5.69 8.99
CA GLY A 45 1.05 5.34 9.56
C GLY A 45 2.20 5.96 8.78
N THR A 46 3.41 5.43 8.97
CA THR A 46 4.67 5.97 8.40
C THR A 46 5.47 4.89 7.68
N ILE A 47 6.20 4.06 8.43
CA ILE A 47 7.04 2.98 7.94
C ILE A 47 6.19 1.72 7.82
N ASP A 48 6.25 1.05 6.66
CA ASP A 48 5.70 -0.29 6.44
C ASP A 48 4.24 -0.48 6.89
N PHE A 49 3.43 0.58 6.88
CA PHE A 49 2.24 0.66 7.74
C PHE A 49 1.06 -0.23 7.27
N ILE A 50 1.20 -0.90 6.13
CA ILE A 50 0.38 -2.03 5.68
C ILE A 50 1.32 -3.16 5.22
N PHE A 51 1.52 -4.17 6.06
CA PHE A 51 2.50 -5.24 5.84
C PHE A 51 1.91 -6.63 6.11
N GLY A 52 2.56 -7.68 5.60
CA GLY A 52 2.10 -9.08 5.72
C GLY A 52 1.89 -9.79 4.38
N ASP A 53 1.40 -11.03 4.45
CA ASP A 53 1.22 -11.95 3.31
C ASP A 53 -0.26 -12.38 3.14
N ALA A 54 -1.20 -11.47 3.39
CA ALA A 54 -2.59 -11.70 3.02
C ALA A 54 -2.81 -11.69 1.50
N ALA A 55 -3.85 -12.38 1.05
CA ALA A 55 -4.54 -12.06 -0.19
C ALA A 55 -5.59 -10.97 0.12
N VAL A 56 -5.14 -9.71 0.18
CA VAL A 56 -5.96 -8.59 0.65
C VAL A 56 -6.36 -7.64 -0.48
N VAL A 57 -7.64 -7.24 -0.46
CA VAL A 57 -8.16 -6.14 -1.27
C VAL A 57 -8.66 -5.04 -0.35
N PHE A 58 -8.18 -3.83 -0.58
CA PHE A 58 -8.69 -2.62 0.04
C PHE A 58 -9.42 -1.78 -1.01
N ARG A 59 -10.63 -1.30 -0.70
CA ARG A 59 -11.49 -0.58 -1.64
C ARG A 59 -12.08 0.67 -0.99
N ASN A 60 -12.21 1.75 -1.76
CA ASN A 60 -12.85 3.00 -1.34
C ASN A 60 -12.33 3.51 0.02
N ARG A 61 -11.01 3.40 0.26
CA ARG A 61 -10.36 3.74 1.54
C ARG A 61 -9.40 4.91 1.43
N ILE A 62 -9.19 5.60 2.54
CA ILE A 62 -8.17 6.65 2.67
C ILE A 62 -6.93 6.05 3.34
N MET A 63 -5.78 6.23 2.70
CA MET A 63 -4.45 5.97 3.27
C MET A 63 -3.80 7.31 3.60
N VAL A 64 -3.54 7.55 4.88
CA VAL A 64 -2.96 8.81 5.39
C VAL A 64 -1.52 8.57 5.80
N VAL A 65 -0.57 9.09 5.03
CA VAL A 65 0.85 8.96 5.31
C VAL A 65 1.27 10.09 6.25
N ARG A 66 1.71 9.72 7.45
CA ARG A 66 1.94 10.66 8.55
C ARG A 66 3.34 11.28 8.48
N LYS A 67 3.59 12.34 9.26
CA LYS A 67 4.97 12.75 9.55
C LYS A 67 5.69 11.63 10.34
N PRO A 68 6.86 11.12 9.89
CA PRO A 68 7.73 10.23 10.66
C PRO A 68 8.72 11.00 11.54
N ASN A 69 9.58 10.28 12.26
CA ASN A 69 10.70 10.90 12.98
C ASN A 69 11.79 11.34 12.00
N ASP A 70 12.75 12.14 12.50
CA ASP A 70 13.84 12.64 11.66
C ASP A 70 14.73 11.50 11.15
N ASN A 71 15.27 11.66 9.93
CA ASN A 71 16.03 10.63 9.18
C ASN A 71 15.26 9.35 8.80
N GLN A 72 13.93 9.34 8.89
CA GLN A 72 13.07 8.24 8.42
C GLN A 72 12.42 8.53 7.05
N GLN A 73 11.94 7.46 6.41
CA GLN A 73 11.16 7.49 5.16
C GLN A 73 9.81 6.80 5.38
N ASN A 74 8.81 7.08 4.54
CA ASN A 74 7.47 6.49 4.64
C ASN A 74 7.24 5.42 3.56
N MET A 75 6.64 4.29 3.93
CA MET A 75 6.31 3.19 3.03
C MET A 75 4.86 2.75 3.25
N VAL A 76 4.02 2.94 2.21
CA VAL A 76 2.58 2.67 2.28
C VAL A 76 2.26 1.16 2.30
N THR A 77 3.07 0.33 1.63
CA THR A 77 2.90 -1.13 1.65
C THR A 77 4.23 -1.89 1.72
N THR A 78 4.28 -2.95 2.53
CA THR A 78 5.49 -3.77 2.72
C THR A 78 5.11 -5.25 2.74
N GLN A 79 4.84 -5.78 1.54
CA GLN A 79 4.15 -7.06 1.36
C GLN A 79 5.11 -8.26 1.43
N GLY A 80 4.78 -9.28 2.21
CA GLY A 80 5.67 -10.36 2.67
C GLY A 80 5.60 -11.71 1.95
N ARG A 81 5.27 -11.76 0.66
CA ARG A 81 5.17 -13.02 -0.10
C ARG A 81 6.54 -13.68 -0.32
N GLU A 82 6.72 -14.89 0.21
CA GLU A 82 7.97 -15.66 0.18
C GLU A 82 8.04 -16.69 -0.96
N ASP A 83 6.89 -17.14 -1.49
CA ASP A 83 6.83 -18.09 -2.61
C ASP A 83 6.04 -17.53 -3.79
N LYS A 84 6.62 -17.62 -5.00
CA LYS A 84 5.96 -17.33 -6.28
C LYS A 84 4.62 -18.07 -6.45
N GLN A 85 4.45 -19.24 -5.85
CA GLN A 85 3.24 -20.08 -5.87
C GLN A 85 2.08 -19.51 -5.02
N GLN A 86 2.37 -18.69 -4.00
CA GLN A 86 1.34 -18.07 -3.18
C GLN A 86 0.50 -17.09 -4.02
N ALA A 87 -0.83 -17.13 -3.85
CA ALA A 87 -1.80 -16.23 -4.50
C ALA A 87 -1.98 -14.87 -3.77
N THR A 88 -1.18 -14.63 -2.74
CA THR A 88 -1.17 -13.47 -1.84
C THR A 88 -0.68 -12.20 -2.54
N ARG A 89 -1.19 -11.04 -2.09
CA ARG A 89 -0.93 -9.72 -2.68
C ARG A 89 -1.65 -8.64 -1.90
N ASN A 90 -1.07 -7.45 -1.91
CA ASN A 90 -1.78 -6.21 -1.61
C ASN A 90 -2.44 -5.67 -2.90
N CYS A 91 -3.74 -5.42 -2.89
CA CYS A 91 -4.44 -4.75 -3.97
C CYS A 91 -5.22 -3.54 -3.43
N ALA A 92 -4.99 -2.36 -4.02
CA ALA A 92 -5.61 -1.10 -3.65
C ALA A 92 -6.34 -0.45 -4.84
N PRO A 93 -7.50 -0.97 -5.27
CA PRO A 93 -8.44 -0.26 -6.14
C PRO A 93 -9.12 0.92 -5.44
N LYS A 94 -9.26 2.06 -6.12
CA LYS A 94 -10.10 3.20 -5.72
C LYS A 94 -9.82 3.69 -4.30
N CYS A 95 -8.55 3.93 -4.00
CA CYS A 95 -8.10 4.52 -2.74
C CYS A 95 -7.65 5.97 -2.96
N THR A 96 -7.63 6.77 -1.89
CA THR A 96 -6.91 8.06 -1.86
C THR A 96 -5.67 7.91 -0.99
N ILE A 97 -4.50 8.12 -1.58
CA ILE A 97 -3.18 8.14 -0.91
C ILE A 97 -2.80 9.60 -0.71
N LYS A 98 -2.82 10.07 0.55
CA LYS A 98 -2.59 11.48 0.89
C LYS A 98 -1.66 11.64 2.12
N PRO A 99 -0.97 12.79 2.26
CA PRO A 99 -0.20 13.09 3.47
C PRO A 99 -1.13 13.48 4.64
N ASP A 100 -0.60 13.47 5.86
CA ASP A 100 -1.17 14.22 7.00
C ASP A 100 -0.73 15.69 6.97
N ASP A 101 -1.45 16.54 7.72
CA ASP A 101 -1.24 17.99 7.74
C ASP A 101 0.12 18.41 8.33
N LYS A 102 0.85 17.48 8.97
CA LYS A 102 2.19 17.69 9.53
C LYS A 102 3.31 17.23 8.58
N LEU A 103 3.00 16.35 7.63
CA LEU A 103 3.87 15.95 6.53
C LEU A 103 3.83 16.99 5.39
N VAL A 104 2.66 17.58 5.08
CA VAL A 104 2.50 18.57 3.99
C VAL A 104 3.59 19.66 3.96
N PRO A 105 3.98 20.32 5.08
CA PRO A 105 4.97 21.41 5.05
C PRO A 105 6.43 20.96 4.84
N ILE A 106 6.68 19.65 4.85
CA ILE A 106 8.04 19.04 4.78
C ILE A 106 8.11 17.85 3.82
N LYS A 107 7.07 17.63 3.01
CA LYS A 107 6.90 16.44 2.15
C LYS A 107 8.10 16.23 1.21
N ASP A 108 8.60 17.31 0.63
CA ASP A 108 9.72 17.32 -0.34
C ASP A 108 11.08 17.00 0.33
N LYS A 109 11.10 16.87 1.67
CA LYS A 109 12.27 16.49 2.48
C LYS A 109 12.18 15.05 3.03
N ILE A 110 11.04 14.37 2.83
CA ILE A 110 10.77 13.04 3.41
C ILE A 110 10.32 12.08 2.31
N GLY A 111 11.28 11.29 1.80
CA GLY A 111 11.02 10.24 0.82
C GLY A 111 9.87 9.34 1.27
N SER A 112 8.79 9.34 0.48
CA SER A 112 7.56 8.61 0.77
C SER A 112 7.17 7.78 -0.45
N TYR A 113 6.93 6.48 -0.26
CA TYR A 113 6.83 5.49 -1.34
C TYR A 113 5.57 4.63 -1.19
N LEU A 114 5.04 4.16 -2.33
CA LEU A 114 3.93 3.20 -2.42
C LEU A 114 4.28 1.85 -1.77
N GLY A 115 5.57 1.49 -1.70
CA GLY A 115 6.03 0.35 -0.93
C GLY A 115 7.47 -0.10 -1.14
N ARG A 116 7.85 -1.15 -0.40
CA ARG A 116 9.15 -1.84 -0.50
C ARG A 116 9.05 -3.35 -0.27
N PRO A 117 9.90 -4.18 -0.91
CA PRO A 117 9.71 -5.63 -0.93
C PRO A 117 10.29 -6.32 0.31
N TRP A 118 9.47 -6.55 1.33
CA TRP A 118 9.88 -7.28 2.56
C TRP A 118 10.47 -8.67 2.26
N LYS A 119 9.96 -9.34 1.22
CA LYS A 119 10.28 -10.72 0.83
C LYS A 119 10.40 -10.83 -0.70
N GLU A 120 11.11 -11.87 -1.15
CA GLU A 120 11.61 -11.99 -2.52
C GLU A 120 10.54 -11.84 -3.61
N PHE A 121 9.33 -12.38 -3.40
CA PHE A 121 8.26 -12.37 -4.40
C PHE A 121 7.19 -11.31 -4.11
N SER A 122 7.57 -10.20 -3.45
CA SER A 122 6.64 -9.16 -2.99
C SER A 122 5.68 -8.69 -4.08
N ARG A 123 4.39 -8.53 -3.77
CA ARG A 123 3.35 -8.22 -4.76
C ARG A 123 2.34 -7.19 -4.25
N THR A 124 2.37 -6.00 -4.85
CA THR A 124 1.44 -4.88 -4.59
C THR A 124 0.92 -4.33 -5.91
N ILE A 125 -0.38 -4.01 -5.96
CA ILE A 125 -1.01 -3.34 -7.10
C ILE A 125 -1.81 -2.13 -6.58
N VAL A 126 -1.45 -0.92 -7.04
CA VAL A 126 -2.17 0.32 -6.76
C VAL A 126 -2.89 0.75 -8.03
N MET A 127 -4.22 0.78 -8.03
CA MET A 127 -4.99 0.98 -9.26
C MET A 127 -6.22 1.86 -9.04
N GLU A 128 -6.65 2.56 -10.09
CA GLU A 128 -7.84 3.42 -10.10
C GLU A 128 -7.87 4.42 -8.91
N SER A 129 -6.69 4.80 -8.40
CA SER A 129 -6.50 5.47 -7.11
C SER A 129 -5.92 6.87 -7.27
N GLU A 130 -6.29 7.77 -6.36
CA GLU A 130 -5.75 9.13 -6.27
C GLU A 130 -4.46 9.13 -5.45
N ILE A 131 -3.39 9.76 -5.97
CA ILE A 131 -2.06 9.82 -5.36
C ILE A 131 -1.61 11.28 -5.25
N GLY A 132 -1.43 11.74 -4.01
CA GLY A 132 -0.94 13.09 -3.70
C GLY A 132 0.52 13.32 -4.09
N ASP A 133 0.92 14.59 -4.19
CA ASP A 133 2.22 15.07 -4.70
C ASP A 133 3.42 14.86 -3.76
N PHE A 134 3.27 14.02 -2.75
CA PHE A 134 4.30 13.70 -1.76
C PHE A 134 4.96 12.34 -2.00
N ILE A 135 4.42 11.52 -2.90
CA ILE A 135 5.03 10.25 -3.30
C ILE A 135 6.22 10.54 -4.22
N HIS A 136 7.37 9.93 -3.91
CA HIS A 136 8.63 10.12 -4.62
C HIS A 136 8.51 9.76 -6.12
N PRO A 137 9.24 10.43 -7.04
CA PRO A 137 9.25 10.11 -8.47
C PRO A 137 9.46 8.62 -8.81
N ASP A 138 10.33 7.92 -8.09
CA ASP A 138 10.59 6.49 -8.24
C ASP A 138 9.37 5.61 -7.83
N GLY A 139 8.44 6.16 -7.04
CA GLY A 139 7.20 5.52 -6.56
C GLY A 139 7.39 4.42 -5.53
N TRP A 140 8.42 3.59 -5.68
CA TRP A 140 8.74 2.41 -4.89
C TRP A 140 10.20 2.51 -4.42
N THR A 141 10.56 1.80 -3.35
CA THR A 141 11.97 1.77 -2.89
C THR A 141 12.45 0.35 -2.63
N ALA A 142 13.77 0.16 -2.75
CA ALA A 142 14.39 -1.13 -2.47
C ALA A 142 14.31 -1.49 -0.98
N TRP A 143 14.34 -2.79 -0.68
CA TRP A 143 14.45 -3.25 0.70
C TRP A 143 15.90 -3.20 1.20
N ASN A 144 16.83 -3.75 0.41
CA ASN A 144 18.28 -3.67 0.60
C ASN A 144 18.98 -4.06 -0.70
N GLY A 145 19.86 -3.22 -1.25
CA GLY A 145 20.57 -3.51 -2.51
C GLY A 145 19.62 -3.83 -3.68
N ASP A 146 19.93 -4.88 -4.44
CA ASP A 146 19.09 -5.39 -5.54
C ASP A 146 18.10 -6.50 -5.10
N PHE A 147 17.90 -6.70 -3.79
CA PHE A 147 17.00 -7.72 -3.26
C PHE A 147 15.58 -7.58 -3.81
N ALA A 148 15.00 -8.72 -4.22
CA ALA A 148 13.67 -8.85 -4.80
C ALA A 148 13.41 -8.10 -6.12
N LEU A 149 14.30 -7.22 -6.61
CA LEU A 149 14.01 -6.35 -7.77
C LEU A 149 13.76 -7.12 -9.08
N LYS A 150 14.21 -8.38 -9.16
CA LYS A 150 14.05 -9.27 -10.34
C LYS A 150 12.86 -10.23 -10.21
N THR A 151 12.18 -10.25 -9.06
CA THR A 151 11.22 -11.30 -8.64
C THR A 151 9.93 -10.76 -8.01
N LEU A 152 9.92 -9.51 -7.57
CA LEU A 152 8.74 -8.77 -7.14
C LEU A 152 7.78 -8.47 -8.31
N TYR A 153 6.54 -8.11 -7.98
CA TYR A 153 5.57 -7.59 -8.92
C TYR A 153 4.88 -6.36 -8.32
N TYR A 154 5.37 -5.18 -8.66
CA TYR A 154 4.73 -3.90 -8.36
C TYR A 154 4.14 -3.31 -9.64
N ALA A 155 2.92 -2.79 -9.55
CA ALA A 155 2.19 -2.28 -10.70
C ALA A 155 1.26 -1.11 -10.31
N GLU A 156 1.22 -0.12 -11.20
CA GLU A 156 0.30 1.01 -11.17
C GLU A 156 -0.62 0.97 -12.40
N TYR A 157 -1.91 1.25 -12.24
CA TYR A 157 -2.87 1.23 -13.36
C TYR A 157 -3.99 2.25 -13.16
N GLY A 158 -4.13 3.20 -14.10
CA GLY A 158 -5.24 4.16 -14.11
C GLY A 158 -5.32 5.04 -12.85
N ASN A 159 -4.19 5.27 -12.18
CA ASN A 159 -4.09 6.18 -11.04
C ASN A 159 -4.20 7.65 -11.50
N THR A 160 -4.60 8.53 -10.59
CA THR A 160 -4.85 9.94 -10.84
C THR A 160 -4.23 10.80 -9.73
N GLY A 161 -4.23 12.12 -9.91
CA GLY A 161 -3.56 13.05 -8.99
C GLY A 161 -2.05 13.19 -9.31
N PRO A 162 -1.39 14.20 -8.73
CA PRO A 162 -0.04 14.62 -9.13
C PRO A 162 1.05 13.55 -8.89
N GLY A 163 0.92 12.71 -7.85
CA GLY A 163 1.89 11.65 -7.55
C GLY A 163 1.76 10.38 -8.42
N ALA A 164 0.74 10.31 -9.30
CA ALA A 164 0.47 9.16 -10.17
C ALA A 164 1.28 9.16 -11.49
N THR A 165 2.18 10.13 -11.69
CA THR A 165 3.01 10.19 -12.90
C THR A 165 4.09 9.11 -12.87
N THR A 166 4.17 8.27 -13.90
CA THR A 166 5.04 7.08 -13.94
C THR A 166 6.29 7.20 -14.82
N ASN A 167 6.61 8.39 -15.33
CA ASN A 167 7.72 8.61 -16.28
C ASN A 167 9.13 8.61 -15.66
N MET A 168 9.23 8.37 -14.34
CA MET A 168 10.47 8.34 -13.55
C MET A 168 10.52 7.12 -12.61
N ARG A 169 9.74 6.07 -12.93
CA ARG A 169 9.65 4.80 -12.19
C ARG A 169 10.61 3.75 -12.77
#